data_AF-A0A1W6LCI2-F1
#
_entry.id   AF-A0A1W6LCI2-F1
#
_cell.length_a   1.000
_cell.length_b   1.000
_cell.length_c   1.000
_cell.angle_alpha   90.00
_cell.angle_beta   90.00
_cell.angle_gamma   90.00
#
_symmetry.space_group_name_H-M   'P 1'
#
loop_
_entity.id
_entity.type
_entity.pdbx_description
1 polymer ?
#
loop_
_entity_poly.entity_id
_entity_poly.type
_entity_poly.pdbx_seq_one_letter_code
_entity_poly.pdbx_strand_id
1 'polypeptide(L)'
;MTAARIRGGAALSVVLTVAGVLLLLAGVVHGHLLTSRRLAANQQRAAIAAEAADAGIDWLLGRLNAGTPVDTACRPEPGSTGPTFRETFAGDPGDDGAWSPSAHSAACAIREAGWTCRCTTSGATPPHAAPPPHAAFSVRLDTDTPSDVMRLTATGCSGWASDCGGPEGAGADARAHAVVSVGHLPALAHPPAAALTVHGRLDLGDAAWSVAAGVRPGTLAVRTGGALNAGRLDVQGPPGAPRSSLLSAADPSLQATAPAAAFARQFHMDPAGWRALPAVREVPCSTPCDTALHTMLGPRVHHPMLWLAGGLHLAAPSTLGTPERPVLLVVDGPVHLAAEVHVHGLVWARSPRWDSPGSAEITGAVVAEGDLAGSGTTRVRHDLPTLQALHHRTGTFVRIPGSWRDFE
;
A
#
# COMPACT_ATOMS: atom_id res chain seq x y z
N MET A 1 -54.47 75.67 34.70
CA MET A 1 -53.31 75.01 34.08
C MET A 1 -52.84 73.83 34.93
N THR A 2 -53.60 72.73 35.03
CA THR A 2 -53.24 71.62 35.96
C THR A 2 -53.62 70.20 35.48
N ALA A 3 -54.21 70.01 34.30
CA ALA A 3 -54.48 68.67 33.76
C ALA A 3 -53.40 68.15 32.78
N ALA A 4 -52.64 69.05 32.15
CA ALA A 4 -51.63 68.67 31.15
C ALA A 4 -50.31 68.15 31.76
N ARG A 5 -49.92 68.62 32.96
CA ARG A 5 -48.66 68.20 33.62
C ARG A 5 -48.71 66.80 34.24
N ILE A 6 -49.87 66.33 34.69
CA ILE A 6 -50.02 64.99 35.30
C ILE A 6 -50.01 63.88 34.22
N ARG A 7 -50.51 64.16 33.01
CA ARG A 7 -50.44 63.22 31.87
C ARG A 7 -49.02 63.04 31.32
N GLY A 8 -48.15 64.05 31.45
CA GLY A 8 -46.75 63.96 31.00
C GLY A 8 -45.86 63.08 31.87
N GLY A 9 -46.07 63.05 33.20
CA GLY A 9 -45.26 62.24 34.12
C GLY A 9 -45.52 60.74 34.00
N ALA A 10 -46.80 60.33 33.87
CA ALA A 10 -47.16 58.93 33.66
C ALA A 10 -46.63 58.39 32.31
N ALA A 11 -46.76 59.18 31.24
CA ALA A 11 -46.23 58.81 29.93
C ALA A 11 -44.71 58.64 29.93
N LEU A 12 -43.96 59.51 30.63
CA LEU A 12 -42.50 59.38 30.76
C LEU A 12 -42.10 58.10 31.50
N SER A 13 -42.80 57.76 32.60
CA SER A 13 -42.51 56.53 33.35
C SER A 13 -42.70 55.27 32.49
N VAL A 14 -43.80 55.19 31.74
CA VAL A 14 -44.07 54.07 30.83
C VAL A 14 -43.02 53.99 29.72
N VAL A 15 -42.64 55.12 29.13
CA VAL A 15 -41.60 55.15 28.08
C VAL A 15 -40.24 54.69 28.63
N LEU A 16 -39.84 55.14 29.82
CA LEU A 16 -38.59 54.72 30.45
C LEU A 16 -38.60 53.23 30.82
N THR A 17 -39.72 52.70 31.33
CA THR A 17 -39.86 51.26 31.62
C THR A 17 -39.79 50.44 30.34
N VAL A 18 -40.52 50.83 29.29
CA VAL A 18 -40.49 50.13 27.99
C VAL A 18 -39.10 50.21 27.37
N ALA A 19 -38.45 51.38 27.39
CA ALA A 19 -37.09 51.54 26.90
C ALA A 19 -36.10 50.68 27.69
N GLY A 20 -36.23 50.61 29.02
CA GLY A 20 -35.42 49.75 29.87
C GLY A 20 -35.60 48.26 29.54
N VAL A 21 -36.84 47.81 29.37
CA VAL A 21 -37.15 46.42 28.99
C VAL A 21 -36.59 46.10 27.59
N LEU A 22 -36.74 46.99 26.61
CA LEU A 22 -36.21 46.81 25.26
C LEU A 22 -34.67 46.75 25.25
N LEU A 23 -33.99 47.59 26.03
CA LEU A 23 -32.53 47.54 26.18
C LEU A 23 -32.05 46.24 26.82
N LEU A 24 -32.76 45.73 27.84
CA LEU A 24 -32.47 44.44 28.45
C LEU A 24 -32.64 43.29 27.45
N LEU A 25 -33.74 43.28 26.70
CA LEU A 25 -33.99 42.28 25.65
C LEU A 25 -32.91 42.33 24.55
N ALA A 26 -32.52 43.53 24.11
CA ALA A 26 -31.44 43.70 23.14
C ALA A 26 -30.10 43.18 23.68
N GLY A 27 -29.80 43.42 24.96
CA GLY A 27 -28.62 42.88 25.63
C GLY A 27 -28.59 41.35 25.66
N VAL A 28 -29.72 40.71 26.01
CA VAL A 28 -29.86 39.24 26.02
C VAL A 28 -29.67 38.66 24.61
N VAL A 29 -30.32 39.24 23.59
CA VAL A 29 -30.18 38.80 22.20
C VAL A 29 -28.75 38.95 21.70
N HIS A 30 -28.09 40.09 21.98
CA HIS A 30 -26.70 40.30 21.57
C HIS A 30 -25.75 39.31 22.24
N GLY A 31 -25.93 39.05 23.54
CA GLY A 31 -25.17 38.03 24.27
C GLY A 31 -25.32 36.65 23.64
N HIS A 32 -26.54 36.25 23.32
CA HIS A 32 -26.83 34.95 22.70
C HIS A 32 -26.27 34.82 21.28
N LEU A 33 -26.23 35.91 20.50
CA LEU A 33 -25.61 35.94 19.18
C LEU A 33 -24.08 35.87 19.26
N LEU A 34 -23.47 36.49 20.26
CA LEU A 34 -22.03 36.39 20.46
C LEU A 34 -21.60 34.98 20.88
N THR A 35 -22.34 34.35 21.80
CA THR A 35 -22.06 32.97 22.21
C THR A 35 -22.27 31.98 21.08
N SER A 36 -23.34 32.12 20.28
CA SER A 36 -23.57 31.26 19.12
C SER A 36 -22.50 31.43 18.05
N ARG A 37 -22.04 32.66 17.78
CA ARG A 37 -20.92 32.92 16.86
C ARG A 37 -19.61 32.31 17.34
N ARG A 38 -19.31 32.41 18.64
CA ARG A 38 -18.10 31.80 19.22
C ARG A 38 -18.17 30.27 19.16
N LEU A 39 -19.31 29.69 19.48
CA LEU A 39 -19.52 28.25 19.40
C LEU A 39 -19.36 27.75 17.96
N ALA A 40 -20.01 28.42 16.99
CA ALA A 40 -19.90 28.07 15.58
C ALA A 40 -18.46 28.18 15.07
N ALA A 41 -17.74 29.24 15.42
CA ALA A 41 -16.34 29.40 15.05
C ALA A 41 -15.45 28.30 15.66
N ASN A 42 -15.65 27.96 16.93
CA ASN A 42 -14.90 26.90 17.59
C ASN A 42 -15.19 25.52 16.98
N GLN A 43 -16.46 25.23 16.69
CA GLN A 43 -16.86 24.00 16.01
C GLN A 43 -16.24 23.89 14.62
N GLN A 44 -16.22 25.00 13.86
CA GLN A 44 -15.59 25.02 12.54
C GLN A 44 -14.09 24.75 12.62
N ARG A 45 -13.36 25.36 13.57
CA ARG A 45 -11.92 25.12 13.72
C ARG A 45 -11.61 23.69 14.17
N ALA A 46 -12.43 23.14 15.07
CA ALA A 46 -12.32 21.74 15.48
C ALA A 46 -12.55 20.78 14.30
N ALA A 47 -13.55 21.04 13.46
CA ALA A 47 -13.81 20.26 12.25
C ALA A 47 -12.62 20.32 11.27
N ILE A 48 -12.07 21.51 11.02
CA ILE A 48 -10.88 21.67 10.16
C ILE A 48 -9.69 20.86 10.71
N ALA A 49 -9.45 20.90 12.02
CA ALA A 49 -8.37 20.15 12.63
C ALA A 49 -8.58 18.62 12.51
N ALA A 50 -9.81 18.14 12.72
CA ALA A 50 -10.15 16.72 12.57
C ALA A 50 -9.99 16.24 11.12
N GLU A 51 -10.51 16.98 10.15
CA GLU A 51 -10.36 16.68 8.72
C GLU A 51 -8.89 16.69 8.29
N ALA A 52 -8.06 17.58 8.84
CA ALA A 52 -6.64 17.58 8.58
C ALA A 52 -5.94 16.33 9.14
N ALA A 53 -6.33 15.85 10.32
CA ALA A 53 -5.79 14.62 10.90
C ALA A 53 -6.15 13.39 10.04
N ASP A 54 -7.41 13.28 9.59
CA ASP A 54 -7.84 12.21 8.70
C ASP A 54 -7.13 12.26 7.33
N ALA A 55 -6.98 13.47 6.76
CA ALA A 55 -6.18 13.66 5.54
C ALA A 55 -4.72 13.22 5.73
N GLY A 56 -4.16 13.42 6.92
CA GLY A 56 -2.84 12.92 7.29
C GLY A 56 -2.74 11.40 7.25
N ILE A 57 -3.73 10.70 7.84
CA ILE A 57 -3.80 9.23 7.82
C ILE A 57 -3.82 8.72 6.37
N ASP A 58 -4.74 9.26 5.55
CA ASP A 58 -4.89 8.83 4.15
C ASP A 58 -3.64 9.13 3.33
N TRP A 59 -3.03 10.31 3.55
CA TRP A 59 -1.78 10.68 2.92
C TRP A 59 -0.67 9.70 3.27
N LEU A 60 -0.43 9.40 4.56
CA LEU A 60 0.65 8.50 4.98
C LEU A 60 0.44 7.08 4.42
N LEU A 61 -0.79 6.56 4.47
CA LEU A 61 -1.11 5.26 3.87
C LEU A 61 -0.85 5.24 2.36
N GLY A 62 -1.21 6.31 1.65
CA GLY A 62 -0.86 6.45 0.23
C GLY A 62 0.65 6.44 0.00
N ARG A 63 1.44 7.09 0.87
CA ARG A 63 2.90 7.14 0.77
C ARG A 63 3.58 5.81 1.08
N LEU A 64 3.10 5.07 2.08
CA LEU A 64 3.57 3.72 2.38
C LEU A 64 3.35 2.74 1.22
N ASN A 65 2.35 2.99 0.37
CA ASN A 65 1.99 2.15 -0.77
C ASN A 65 2.54 2.63 -2.13
N ALA A 66 3.11 3.82 -2.23
CA ALA A 66 3.54 4.40 -3.51
C ALA A 66 4.75 3.68 -4.15
N GLY A 67 5.63 3.09 -3.34
CA GLY A 67 6.78 2.28 -3.78
C GLY A 67 7.93 3.04 -4.46
N THR A 68 7.83 4.37 -4.58
CA THR A 68 8.86 5.22 -5.20
C THR A 68 9.80 5.86 -4.16
N PRO A 69 11.08 6.08 -4.50
CA PRO A 69 12.00 6.89 -3.70
C PRO A 69 11.44 8.28 -3.41
N VAL A 70 11.82 8.86 -2.29
CA VAL A 70 11.33 10.20 -1.87
C VAL A 70 12.46 11.12 -1.41
N ASP A 71 12.30 12.40 -1.69
CA ASP A 71 13.19 13.44 -1.15
C ASP A 71 12.79 13.88 0.28
N THR A 72 13.54 14.83 0.83
CA THR A 72 13.26 15.45 2.14
C THR A 72 11.99 16.32 2.17
N ALA A 73 11.44 16.68 1.01
CA ALA A 73 10.13 17.33 0.87
C ALA A 73 9.00 16.29 0.76
N CYS A 74 9.28 15.01 1.03
CA CYS A 74 8.39 13.90 0.73
C CYS A 74 7.85 14.00 -0.71
N ARG A 75 8.65 14.29 -1.73
CA ARG A 75 8.20 14.23 -3.13
C ARG A 75 8.75 12.97 -3.78
N PRO A 76 7.96 12.28 -4.63
CA PRO A 76 8.49 11.15 -5.40
C PRO A 76 9.67 11.58 -6.27
N GLU A 77 10.77 10.84 -6.19
CA GLU A 77 11.96 11.02 -7.03
C GLU A 77 12.19 9.75 -7.88
N PRO A 78 11.42 9.56 -8.97
CA PRO A 78 11.58 8.38 -9.81
C PRO A 78 12.99 8.33 -10.39
N GLY A 79 13.62 7.14 -10.33
CA GLY A 79 14.99 6.93 -10.80
C GLY A 79 16.10 7.30 -9.80
N SER A 80 15.75 7.89 -8.64
CA SER A 80 16.71 8.10 -7.55
C SER A 80 17.16 6.77 -6.93
N THR A 81 18.38 6.76 -6.40
CA THR A 81 18.93 5.65 -5.60
C THR A 81 18.70 5.84 -4.10
N GLY A 82 17.90 6.83 -3.70
CA GLY A 82 17.47 7.01 -2.31
C GLY A 82 16.47 5.94 -1.85
N PRO A 83 16.20 5.85 -0.53
CA PRO A 83 15.15 4.99 0.00
C PRO A 83 13.76 5.50 -0.39
N THR A 84 12.81 4.58 -0.49
CA THR A 84 11.39 4.83 -0.55
C THR A 84 10.86 5.36 0.77
N PHE A 85 9.67 5.96 0.72
CA PHE A 85 8.97 6.40 1.93
C PHE A 85 8.78 5.24 2.92
N ARG A 86 8.44 4.04 2.41
CA ARG A 86 8.25 2.83 3.21
C ARG A 86 9.53 2.45 3.96
N GLU A 87 10.66 2.32 3.26
CA GLU A 87 11.96 2.01 3.89
C GLU A 87 12.33 3.04 4.96
N THR A 88 12.04 4.31 4.69
CA THR A 88 12.40 5.39 5.61
C THR A 88 11.53 5.36 6.87
N PHE A 89 10.21 5.22 6.75
CA PHE A 89 9.26 5.35 7.86
C PHE A 89 8.94 4.03 8.56
N ALA A 90 8.63 2.98 7.79
CA ALA A 90 8.26 1.67 8.34
C ALA A 90 9.48 0.76 8.55
N GLY A 91 10.59 1.03 7.86
CA GLY A 91 11.78 0.17 7.88
C GLY A 91 11.63 -1.07 7.01
N ASP A 92 12.36 -2.11 7.36
CA ASP A 92 12.22 -3.46 6.82
C ASP A 92 11.66 -4.38 7.91
N PRO A 93 10.83 -5.38 7.56
CA PRO A 93 10.38 -6.36 8.52
C PRO A 93 11.51 -7.32 8.90
N GLY A 94 11.46 -7.83 10.13
CA GLY A 94 12.30 -8.94 10.59
C GLY A 94 11.97 -10.25 9.89
N ASP A 95 12.74 -11.30 10.20
CA ASP A 95 12.53 -12.65 9.66
C ASP A 95 11.20 -13.28 10.12
N ASP A 96 10.63 -12.76 11.20
CA ASP A 96 9.31 -13.11 11.74
C ASP A 96 8.16 -12.34 11.05
N GLY A 97 8.48 -11.35 10.21
CA GLY A 97 7.51 -10.48 9.54
C GLY A 97 7.19 -9.19 10.29
N ALA A 98 7.69 -9.04 11.52
CA ALA A 98 7.38 -7.89 12.36
C ALA A 98 8.09 -6.62 11.86
N TRP A 99 7.36 -5.51 11.79
CA TRP A 99 7.88 -4.22 11.34
C TRP A 99 8.39 -3.40 12.52
N SER A 100 9.49 -2.68 12.31
CA SER A 100 10.11 -1.79 13.31
C SER A 100 10.19 -0.36 12.76
N PRO A 101 9.13 0.46 12.95
CA PRO A 101 9.11 1.83 12.49
C PRO A 101 10.28 2.66 13.03
N SER A 102 10.70 3.64 12.23
CA SER A 102 11.72 4.60 12.62
C SER A 102 11.09 5.86 13.20
N ALA A 103 11.88 6.68 13.91
CA ALA A 103 11.43 7.95 14.51
C ALA A 103 11.23 9.09 13.48
N HIS A 104 10.87 8.76 12.24
CA HIS A 104 10.57 9.76 11.22
C HIS A 104 9.13 10.25 11.33
N SER A 105 8.95 11.53 11.00
CA SER A 105 7.65 12.16 10.90
C SER A 105 7.53 12.91 9.58
N ALA A 106 6.31 13.12 9.11
CA ALA A 106 6.04 14.03 8.01
C ALA A 106 5.05 15.10 8.46
N ALA A 107 5.21 16.31 7.93
CA ALA A 107 4.28 17.41 8.17
C ALA A 107 3.88 18.05 6.85
N CYS A 108 2.60 18.39 6.72
CA CYS A 108 2.02 18.95 5.50
C CYS A 108 1.07 20.10 5.81
N ALA A 109 1.15 21.16 5.01
CA ALA A 109 0.20 22.29 5.04
C ALA A 109 -0.51 22.38 3.70
N ILE A 110 -1.81 22.69 3.72
CA ILE A 110 -2.49 23.08 2.48
C ILE A 110 -2.00 24.46 2.04
N ARG A 111 -1.90 24.68 0.72
CA ARG A 111 -1.63 25.98 0.09
C ARG A 111 -2.58 26.14 -1.09
N GLU A 112 -2.55 27.30 -1.76
CA GLU A 112 -3.36 27.56 -2.96
C GLU A 112 -3.22 26.48 -4.04
N ALA A 113 -2.04 25.88 -4.17
CA ALA A 113 -1.74 24.81 -5.15
C ALA A 113 -1.87 23.37 -4.60
N GLY A 114 -2.38 23.18 -3.38
CA GLY A 114 -2.51 21.88 -2.72
C GLY A 114 -1.53 21.67 -1.56
N TRP A 115 -1.35 20.42 -1.14
CA TRP A 115 -0.54 20.07 0.02
C TRP A 115 0.96 20.21 -0.24
N THR A 116 1.66 20.90 0.67
CA THR A 116 3.13 20.97 0.68
C THR A 116 3.64 20.26 1.91
N CYS A 117 4.44 19.20 1.70
CA CYS A 117 4.91 18.31 2.76
C CYS A 117 6.42 18.40 2.97
N ARG A 118 6.89 17.90 4.12
CA ARG A 118 8.30 17.60 4.40
C ARG A 118 8.43 16.36 5.27
N CYS A 119 9.50 15.61 5.03
CA CYS A 119 9.87 14.40 5.75
C CYS A 119 11.03 14.79 6.67
N THR A 120 10.83 14.63 7.97
CA THR A 120 11.83 14.99 8.99
C THR A 120 12.20 13.75 9.79
N THR A 121 13.49 13.65 10.12
CA THR A 121 13.90 12.94 11.33
C THR A 121 13.46 13.80 12.50
N SER A 122 12.87 13.20 13.53
CA SER A 122 12.40 13.85 14.77
C SER A 122 13.10 15.18 15.09
N GLY A 123 12.35 16.29 15.16
CA GLY A 123 12.84 17.57 15.70
C GLY A 123 13.43 18.58 14.70
N ALA A 124 13.42 18.35 13.39
CA ALA A 124 13.83 19.38 12.42
C ALA A 124 12.70 20.39 12.12
N THR A 125 12.90 21.65 12.49
CA THR A 125 12.03 22.80 12.18
C THR A 125 12.16 23.23 10.70
N PRO A 126 11.07 23.37 9.93
CA PRO A 126 11.16 23.81 8.54
C PRO A 126 11.11 25.35 8.39
N PRO A 127 11.92 25.95 7.51
CA PRO A 127 11.73 27.34 7.09
C PRO A 127 10.76 27.42 5.91
N HIS A 128 9.60 28.04 6.12
CA HIS A 128 8.95 29.07 5.27
C HIS A 128 7.52 29.29 5.78
N ALA A 129 7.20 30.53 6.12
CA ALA A 129 5.85 30.95 6.47
C ALA A 129 4.92 30.80 5.27
N ALA A 130 3.87 29.98 5.39
CA ALA A 130 2.68 30.17 4.57
C ALA A 130 1.81 31.23 5.26
N PRO A 131 1.21 32.18 4.52
CA PRO A 131 0.23 33.08 5.12
C PRO A 131 -0.97 32.25 5.65
N PRO A 132 -1.52 32.59 6.82
CA PRO A 132 -2.73 31.95 7.35
C PRO A 132 -3.96 32.26 6.47
N PRO A 133 -5.04 31.45 6.53
CA PRO A 133 -5.26 30.25 7.34
C PRO A 133 -5.32 28.98 6.47
N HIS A 134 -4.41 28.05 6.69
CA HIS A 134 -4.39 26.78 5.97
C HIS A 134 -4.25 25.63 6.96
N ALA A 135 -5.18 24.67 6.86
CA ALA A 135 -5.16 23.42 7.62
C ALA A 135 -3.81 22.70 7.46
N ALA A 136 -3.36 22.06 8.53
CA ALA A 136 -2.07 21.40 8.58
C ALA A 136 -2.17 20.08 9.34
N PHE A 137 -1.28 19.14 9.02
CA PHE A 137 -1.13 17.92 9.79
C PHE A 137 0.32 17.52 9.96
N SER A 138 0.59 16.76 11.02
CA SER A 138 1.77 15.91 11.14
C SER A 138 1.37 14.45 11.30
N VAL A 139 2.22 13.55 10.83
CA VAL A 139 2.02 12.11 10.89
C VAL A 139 3.31 11.39 11.26
N ARG A 140 3.18 10.30 12.00
CA ARG A 140 4.28 9.39 12.36
C ARG A 140 3.77 7.98 12.56
N LEU A 141 4.66 7.01 12.42
CA LEU A 141 4.46 5.66 12.92
C LEU A 141 5.10 5.58 14.30
N ASP A 142 4.40 4.97 15.26
CA ASP A 142 4.91 4.82 16.62
C ASP A 142 6.00 3.75 16.64
N THR A 143 7.10 4.07 17.32
CA THR A 143 8.31 3.22 17.37
C THR A 143 8.26 2.25 18.55
N ASP A 144 7.08 1.72 18.86
CA ASP A 144 6.90 0.69 19.88
C ASP A 144 7.64 -0.61 19.47
N THR A 145 7.59 -1.64 20.32
CA THR A 145 8.19 -2.94 20.01
C THR A 145 7.77 -3.46 18.63
N PRO A 146 8.69 -4.09 17.86
CA PRO A 146 8.39 -4.62 16.54
C PRO A 146 7.10 -5.44 16.51
N SER A 147 6.26 -5.21 15.51
CA SER A 147 4.92 -5.78 15.43
C SER A 147 4.42 -5.85 13.98
N ASP A 148 3.57 -6.84 13.68
CA ASP A 148 2.85 -6.94 12.40
C ASP A 148 1.79 -5.84 12.22
N VAL A 149 1.41 -5.22 13.34
CA VAL A 149 0.47 -4.10 13.40
C VAL A 149 1.18 -2.91 14.01
N MET A 150 1.33 -1.85 13.21
CA MET A 150 1.93 -0.59 13.62
C MET A 150 0.84 0.40 14.02
N ARG A 151 1.18 1.33 14.92
CA ARG A 151 0.29 2.45 15.26
C ARG A 151 0.69 3.68 14.47
N LEU A 152 -0.27 4.32 13.84
CA LEU A 152 -0.12 5.56 13.11
C LEU A 152 -0.80 6.67 13.92
N THR A 153 -0.02 7.70 14.24
CA THR A 153 -0.52 8.89 14.93
C THR A 153 -0.53 10.07 13.96
N ALA A 154 -1.69 10.70 13.80
CA ALA A 154 -1.88 11.92 13.03
C ALA A 154 -2.36 13.05 13.94
N THR A 155 -1.69 14.20 13.87
CA THR A 155 -2.10 15.42 14.56
C THR A 155 -2.52 16.43 13.51
N GLY A 156 -3.78 16.85 13.54
CA GLY A 156 -4.33 17.88 12.68
C GLY A 156 -4.47 19.21 13.41
N CYS A 157 -4.20 20.30 12.71
CA CYS A 157 -4.27 21.66 13.22
C CYS A 157 -5.10 22.53 12.29
N SER A 158 -5.91 23.44 12.86
CA SER A 158 -6.65 24.44 12.08
C SER A 158 -5.75 25.50 11.43
N GLY A 159 -4.43 25.43 11.65
CA GLY A 159 -3.40 26.31 11.12
C GLY A 159 -2.00 25.68 11.25
N TRP A 160 -0.98 26.30 10.65
CA TRP A 160 0.41 25.84 10.68
C TRP A 160 1.07 26.07 12.05
N ALA A 161 0.82 25.15 12.99
CA ALA A 161 1.33 25.18 14.36
C ALA A 161 2.48 24.20 14.60
N SER A 162 3.25 24.38 15.68
CA SER A 162 4.43 23.56 16.02
C SER A 162 4.18 22.05 15.90
N ASP A 163 3.07 21.59 16.47
CA ASP A 163 2.70 20.17 16.53
C ASP A 163 2.37 19.59 15.15
N CYS A 164 2.08 20.46 14.17
CA CYS A 164 1.80 20.12 12.78
C CYS A 164 2.94 20.57 11.84
N GLY A 165 4.17 20.69 12.36
CA GLY A 165 5.36 21.06 11.59
C GLY A 165 5.60 22.56 11.43
N GLY A 166 4.86 23.38 12.17
CA GLY A 166 5.03 24.82 12.25
C GLY A 166 6.32 25.26 12.96
N PRO A 167 6.67 26.56 12.88
CA PRO A 167 7.78 27.09 13.64
C PRO A 167 7.53 26.94 15.14
N GLU A 168 8.59 26.83 15.92
CA GLU A 168 8.51 26.73 17.37
C GLU A 168 7.71 27.90 17.96
N GLY A 169 6.82 27.60 18.90
CA GLY A 169 5.93 28.59 19.51
C GLY A 169 4.69 28.98 18.68
N ALA A 170 4.52 28.47 17.44
CA ALA A 170 3.29 28.67 16.69
C ALA A 170 2.13 27.86 17.28
N GLY A 171 1.07 28.54 17.71
CA GLY A 171 -0.17 27.95 18.20
C GLY A 171 -1.17 27.66 17.08
N ALA A 172 -2.00 26.65 17.27
CA ALA A 172 -3.21 26.44 16.47
C ALA A 172 -4.43 26.86 17.30
N ASP A 173 -5.44 27.43 16.65
CA ASP A 173 -6.72 27.73 17.31
C ASP A 173 -7.48 26.45 17.71
N ALA A 174 -7.27 25.34 16.99
CA ALA A 174 -7.79 24.02 17.31
C ALA A 174 -6.79 22.93 16.89
N ARG A 175 -6.78 21.83 17.64
CA ARG A 175 -5.99 20.63 17.41
C ARG A 175 -6.88 19.40 17.51
N ALA A 176 -6.58 18.38 16.72
CA ALA A 176 -7.21 17.07 16.78
C ALA A 176 -6.14 15.98 16.67
N HIS A 177 -6.30 14.91 17.42
CA HIS A 177 -5.44 13.73 17.36
C HIS A 177 -6.25 12.55 16.85
N ALA A 178 -5.70 11.83 15.89
CA ALA A 178 -6.28 10.61 15.38
C ALA A 178 -5.21 9.51 15.39
N VAL A 179 -5.54 8.39 16.02
CA VAL A 179 -4.68 7.22 16.12
C VAL A 179 -5.39 6.06 15.44
N VAL A 180 -4.67 5.36 14.57
CA VAL A 180 -5.18 4.16 13.89
C VAL A 180 -4.13 3.06 13.92
N SER A 181 -4.60 1.81 13.86
CA SER A 181 -3.73 0.67 13.62
C SER A 181 -3.60 0.41 12.13
N VAL A 182 -2.38 0.19 11.68
CA VAL A 182 -2.02 -0.10 10.28
C VAL A 182 -1.38 -1.48 10.24
N GLY A 183 -1.93 -2.36 9.40
CA GLY A 183 -1.39 -3.70 9.16
C GLY A 183 -0.75 -3.80 7.78
N HIS A 184 0.24 -4.70 7.65
CA HIS A 184 0.77 -5.10 6.36
C HIS A 184 -0.04 -6.28 5.82
N LEU A 185 -0.74 -6.09 4.70
CA LEU A 185 -1.37 -7.17 3.95
C LEU A 185 -0.34 -7.72 2.94
N PRO A 186 0.20 -8.92 3.16
CA PRO A 186 1.26 -9.46 2.34
C PRO A 186 0.76 -9.74 0.91
N ALA A 187 1.64 -9.53 -0.06
CA ALA A 187 1.38 -9.75 -1.48
C ALA A 187 1.11 -11.22 -1.81
N LEU A 188 1.66 -12.11 -0.99
CA LEU A 188 1.51 -13.55 -1.05
C LEU A 188 1.06 -14.02 0.32
N ALA A 189 -0.03 -14.78 0.44
CA ALA A 189 -0.46 -15.23 1.76
C ALA A 189 0.48 -16.30 2.35
N HIS A 190 0.90 -17.25 1.52
CA HIS A 190 1.80 -18.33 1.90
C HIS A 190 2.68 -18.72 0.70
N PRO A 191 3.98 -19.05 0.88
CA PRO A 191 4.82 -19.57 -0.18
C PRO A 191 4.19 -20.81 -0.87
N PRO A 192 4.20 -20.90 -2.22
CA PRO A 192 3.79 -22.12 -2.90
C PRO A 192 4.60 -23.34 -2.45
N ALA A 193 3.91 -24.47 -2.32
CA ALA A 193 4.51 -25.74 -1.89
C ALA A 193 5.38 -26.42 -2.96
N ALA A 194 5.31 -25.95 -4.21
CA ALA A 194 6.07 -26.46 -5.35
C ALA A 194 6.74 -25.35 -6.14
N ALA A 195 7.84 -25.66 -6.82
CA ALA A 195 8.49 -24.72 -7.75
C ALA A 195 7.56 -24.38 -8.93
N LEU A 196 6.90 -25.40 -9.50
CA LEU A 196 5.90 -25.27 -10.55
C LEU A 196 4.58 -25.89 -10.09
N THR A 197 3.53 -25.07 -9.99
CA THR A 197 2.16 -25.54 -9.73
C THR A 197 1.29 -25.26 -10.94
N VAL A 198 0.61 -26.27 -11.46
CA VAL A 198 -0.33 -26.14 -12.59
C VAL A 198 -1.67 -26.72 -12.17
N HIS A 199 -2.70 -25.89 -12.06
CA HIS A 199 -4.01 -26.37 -11.59
C HIS A 199 -4.68 -27.32 -12.59
N GLY A 200 -4.37 -27.21 -13.88
CA GLY A 200 -4.83 -28.11 -14.94
C GLY A 200 -3.75 -29.06 -15.46
N ARG A 201 -3.80 -29.36 -16.76
CA ARG A 201 -2.85 -30.20 -17.49
C ARG A 201 -1.56 -29.43 -17.80
N LEU A 202 -0.41 -30.06 -17.60
CA LEU A 202 0.89 -29.55 -18.06
C LEU A 202 1.29 -30.26 -19.35
N ASP A 203 1.45 -29.49 -20.43
CA ASP A 203 1.82 -29.98 -21.77
C ASP A 203 3.05 -29.25 -22.31
N LEU A 204 4.21 -29.86 -22.15
CA LEU A 204 5.47 -29.31 -22.62
C LEU A 204 5.92 -29.93 -23.95
N GLY A 205 5.26 -31.00 -24.43
CA GLY A 205 5.75 -31.78 -25.58
C GLY A 205 7.23 -32.11 -25.42
N ASP A 206 8.05 -31.64 -26.36
CA ASP A 206 9.52 -31.79 -26.36
C ASP A 206 10.28 -30.55 -25.84
N ALA A 207 9.59 -29.58 -25.23
CA ALA A 207 10.21 -28.41 -24.62
C ALA A 207 11.12 -28.82 -23.45
N ALA A 208 12.29 -28.19 -23.37
CA ALA A 208 13.30 -28.53 -22.37
C ALA A 208 13.08 -27.69 -21.10
N TRP A 209 12.42 -28.28 -20.12
CA TRP A 209 12.16 -27.63 -18.83
C TRP A 209 12.99 -28.29 -17.74
N SER A 210 13.58 -27.49 -16.85
CA SER A 210 14.24 -27.98 -15.65
C SER A 210 13.57 -27.38 -14.42
N VAL A 211 13.08 -28.22 -13.51
CA VAL A 211 12.35 -27.76 -12.33
C VAL A 211 13.00 -28.34 -11.08
N ALA A 212 13.48 -27.46 -10.21
CA ALA A 212 14.19 -27.82 -8.99
C ALA A 212 13.33 -27.55 -7.75
N ALA A 213 13.08 -28.58 -6.95
CA ALA A 213 12.49 -28.45 -5.62
C ALA A 213 13.43 -27.72 -4.66
N GLY A 214 12.85 -27.16 -3.61
CA GLY A 214 13.60 -26.52 -2.54
C GLY A 214 14.37 -27.55 -1.70
N VAL A 215 15.32 -27.06 -0.90
CA VAL A 215 16.13 -27.91 -0.02
C VAL A 215 15.37 -28.44 1.20
N ARG A 216 14.16 -27.93 1.47
CA ARG A 216 13.34 -28.39 2.61
C ARG A 216 12.63 -29.70 2.27
N PRO A 217 12.59 -30.67 3.20
CA PRO A 217 11.78 -31.87 3.03
C PRO A 217 10.32 -31.54 2.74
N GLY A 218 9.72 -32.23 1.77
CA GLY A 218 8.31 -32.06 1.39
C GLY A 218 8.04 -30.95 0.37
N THR A 219 9.04 -30.16 -0.03
CA THR A 219 8.89 -29.25 -1.17
C THR A 219 8.85 -30.05 -2.48
N LEU A 220 7.82 -29.83 -3.28
CA LEU A 220 7.69 -30.46 -4.59
C LEU A 220 8.43 -29.66 -5.65
N ALA A 221 8.90 -30.32 -6.70
CA ALA A 221 9.37 -29.62 -7.88
C ALA A 221 8.16 -29.25 -8.75
N VAL A 222 7.31 -30.23 -9.07
CA VAL A 222 6.13 -30.03 -9.92
C VAL A 222 4.90 -30.62 -9.27
N ARG A 223 3.82 -29.84 -9.28
CA ARG A 223 2.50 -30.24 -8.82
C ARG A 223 1.46 -29.91 -9.87
N THR A 224 0.73 -30.89 -10.39
CA THR A 224 -0.31 -30.69 -11.41
C THR A 224 -1.66 -31.25 -10.97
N GLY A 225 -2.74 -30.53 -11.26
CA GLY A 225 -4.10 -31.07 -11.11
C GLY A 225 -4.50 -31.99 -12.26
N GLY A 226 -3.94 -31.81 -13.45
CA GLY A 226 -4.20 -32.63 -14.62
C GLY A 226 -3.06 -33.59 -14.97
N ALA A 227 -3.16 -34.16 -16.17
CA ALA A 227 -2.11 -34.99 -16.75
C ALA A 227 -0.80 -34.19 -16.95
N LEU A 228 0.31 -34.91 -16.93
CA LEU A 228 1.65 -34.39 -17.16
C LEU A 228 2.20 -34.99 -18.48
N ASN A 229 2.26 -34.18 -19.53
CA ASN A 229 2.91 -34.52 -20.79
C ASN A 229 4.18 -33.69 -20.95
N ALA A 230 5.35 -34.27 -20.68
CA ALA A 230 6.60 -33.54 -20.75
C ALA A 230 7.79 -34.46 -21.07
N GLY A 231 8.11 -34.59 -22.36
CA GLY A 231 9.16 -35.49 -22.86
C GLY A 231 10.57 -35.11 -22.40
N ARG A 232 10.84 -33.82 -22.17
CA ARG A 232 12.16 -33.29 -21.78
C ARG A 232 12.14 -32.48 -20.47
N LEU A 233 11.28 -32.88 -19.53
CA LEU A 233 11.24 -32.29 -18.19
C LEU A 233 12.29 -32.92 -17.28
N ASP A 234 13.33 -32.18 -16.97
CA ASP A 234 14.28 -32.49 -15.90
C ASP A 234 13.73 -32.02 -14.55
N VAL A 235 13.85 -32.87 -13.53
CA VAL A 235 13.31 -32.62 -12.19
C VAL A 235 14.41 -32.87 -11.19
N GLN A 236 14.77 -31.83 -10.48
CA GLN A 236 15.87 -31.82 -9.54
C GLN A 236 15.33 -31.64 -8.12
N GLY A 237 15.99 -32.25 -7.16
CA GLY A 237 15.66 -32.10 -5.75
C GLY A 237 16.92 -32.24 -4.90
N PRO A 238 16.77 -32.19 -3.56
CA PRO A 238 17.89 -32.37 -2.67
C PRO A 238 18.57 -33.73 -2.91
N PRO A 239 19.89 -33.85 -2.65
CA PRO A 239 20.63 -35.09 -2.85
C PRO A 239 19.93 -36.30 -2.20
N GLY A 240 19.74 -37.36 -2.98
CA GLY A 240 19.06 -38.58 -2.54
C GLY A 240 17.53 -38.57 -2.64
N ALA A 241 16.90 -37.47 -3.02
CA ALA A 241 15.45 -37.44 -3.26
C ALA A 241 15.10 -38.14 -4.57
N PRO A 242 14.27 -39.21 -4.55
CA PRO A 242 13.82 -39.85 -5.78
C PRO A 242 12.91 -38.91 -6.57
N ARG A 243 13.01 -38.93 -7.90
CA ARG A 243 12.18 -38.09 -8.78
C ARG A 243 10.68 -38.22 -8.49
N SER A 244 10.21 -39.41 -8.14
CA SER A 244 8.80 -39.67 -7.82
C SER A 244 8.31 -38.94 -6.56
N SER A 245 9.19 -38.59 -5.61
CA SER A 245 8.79 -37.79 -4.44
C SER A 245 8.76 -36.29 -4.71
N LEU A 246 9.28 -35.85 -5.86
CA LEU A 246 9.33 -34.44 -6.28
C LEU A 246 8.18 -34.07 -7.23
N LEU A 247 7.41 -35.06 -7.66
CA LEU A 247 6.34 -34.94 -8.63
C LEU A 247 5.02 -35.38 -8.01
N SER A 248 4.01 -34.51 -8.09
CA SER A 248 2.63 -34.87 -7.80
C SER A 248 1.77 -34.53 -9.01
N ALA A 249 1.40 -35.54 -9.79
CA ALA A 249 0.54 -35.39 -10.95
C ALA A 249 -0.89 -35.82 -10.62
N ALA A 250 -1.87 -35.21 -11.30
CA ALA A 250 -3.29 -35.45 -11.06
C ALA A 250 -3.70 -35.29 -9.58
N ASP A 251 -3.16 -34.27 -8.89
CA ASP A 251 -3.42 -34.01 -7.48
C ASP A 251 -4.92 -33.68 -7.25
N PRO A 252 -5.66 -34.49 -6.46
CA PRO A 252 -7.09 -34.28 -6.24
C PRO A 252 -7.43 -32.93 -5.61
N SER A 253 -6.55 -32.38 -4.78
CA SER A 253 -6.77 -31.09 -4.13
C SER A 253 -6.67 -29.92 -5.11
N LEU A 254 -5.85 -30.05 -6.15
CA LEU A 254 -5.80 -29.09 -7.26
C LEU A 254 -6.99 -29.29 -8.20
N GLN A 255 -7.36 -30.54 -8.53
CA GLN A 255 -8.53 -30.86 -9.36
C GLN A 255 -9.84 -30.31 -8.79
N ALA A 256 -10.00 -30.39 -7.47
CA ALA A 256 -11.17 -29.88 -6.77
C ALA A 256 -11.22 -28.34 -6.69
N THR A 257 -10.18 -27.63 -7.17
CA THR A 257 -10.07 -26.18 -7.10
C THR A 257 -10.38 -25.57 -8.46
N ALA A 258 -11.51 -24.85 -8.56
CA ALA A 258 -11.78 -24.04 -9.74
C ALA A 258 -10.69 -22.97 -9.95
N PRO A 259 -10.35 -22.57 -11.19
CA PRO A 259 -9.30 -21.58 -11.47
C PRO A 259 -9.46 -20.26 -10.69
N ALA A 260 -10.66 -19.69 -10.62
CA ALA A 260 -10.93 -18.49 -9.84
C ALA A 260 -10.71 -18.68 -8.32
N ALA A 261 -10.96 -19.89 -7.81
CA ALA A 261 -10.71 -20.25 -6.42
C ALA A 261 -9.22 -20.49 -6.13
N ALA A 262 -8.42 -20.83 -7.14
CA ALA A 262 -6.97 -20.99 -6.98
C ALA A 262 -6.31 -19.67 -6.58
N PHE A 263 -6.64 -18.58 -7.30
CA PHE A 263 -6.14 -17.25 -6.99
C PHE A 263 -6.54 -16.83 -5.56
N ALA A 264 -7.82 -16.98 -5.22
CA ALA A 264 -8.33 -16.64 -3.89
C ALA A 264 -7.70 -17.46 -2.76
N ARG A 265 -7.34 -18.73 -3.01
CA ARG A 265 -6.61 -19.54 -2.02
C ARG A 265 -5.17 -19.06 -1.82
N GLN A 266 -4.51 -18.62 -2.88
CA GLN A 266 -3.11 -18.18 -2.83
C GLN A 266 -2.95 -16.78 -2.22
N PHE A 267 -3.89 -15.88 -2.51
CA PHE A 267 -3.80 -14.46 -2.17
C PHE A 267 -4.85 -13.99 -1.14
N HIS A 268 -5.77 -14.86 -0.71
CA HIS A 268 -6.89 -14.54 0.18
C HIS A 268 -7.86 -13.45 -0.33
N MET A 269 -7.86 -13.22 -1.64
CA MET A 269 -8.76 -12.27 -2.31
C MET A 269 -8.97 -12.68 -3.76
N ASP A 270 -10.06 -12.26 -4.38
CA ASP A 270 -10.27 -12.50 -5.81
C ASP A 270 -9.33 -11.63 -6.69
N PRO A 271 -9.17 -11.96 -7.98
CA PRO A 271 -8.27 -11.21 -8.86
C PRO A 271 -8.63 -9.71 -9.02
N ALA A 272 -9.91 -9.34 -8.98
CA ALA A 272 -10.33 -7.95 -9.12
C ALA A 272 -9.99 -7.16 -7.85
N GLY A 273 -10.22 -7.74 -6.68
CA GLY A 273 -9.79 -7.18 -5.40
C GLY A 273 -8.27 -7.01 -5.30
N TRP A 274 -7.50 -8.01 -5.76
CA TRP A 274 -6.04 -7.91 -5.81
C TRP A 274 -5.57 -6.80 -6.73
N ARG A 275 -6.14 -6.71 -7.95
CA ARG A 275 -5.81 -5.65 -8.91
C ARG A 275 -6.15 -4.25 -8.40
N ALA A 276 -7.14 -4.13 -7.53
CA ALA A 276 -7.55 -2.86 -6.93
C ALA A 276 -6.69 -2.43 -5.73
N LEU A 277 -5.74 -3.25 -5.25
CA LEU A 277 -4.88 -2.87 -4.13
C LEU A 277 -3.99 -1.67 -4.50
N PRO A 278 -3.78 -0.71 -3.57
CA PRO A 278 -2.99 0.50 -3.84
C PRO A 278 -1.53 0.24 -4.24
N ALA A 279 -0.95 -0.88 -3.80
CA ALA A 279 0.42 -1.26 -4.13
C ALA A 279 0.54 -1.93 -5.51
N VAL A 280 -0.57 -2.39 -6.11
CA VAL A 280 -0.55 -3.06 -7.40
C VAL A 280 -0.44 -2.04 -8.52
N ARG A 281 0.47 -2.30 -9.45
CA ARG A 281 0.67 -1.48 -10.63
C ARG A 281 0.33 -2.28 -11.87
N GLU A 282 -0.56 -1.72 -12.68
CA GLU A 282 -0.92 -2.30 -13.95
C GLU A 282 0.06 -1.87 -15.04
N VAL A 283 0.52 -2.83 -15.83
CA VAL A 283 1.38 -2.59 -16.99
C VAL A 283 0.70 -3.20 -18.21
N PRO A 284 0.35 -2.39 -19.23
CA PRO A 284 -0.12 -2.93 -20.49
C PRO A 284 1.04 -3.60 -21.23
N CYS A 285 0.89 -4.89 -21.50
CA CYS A 285 1.87 -5.78 -22.13
C CYS A 285 1.20 -6.59 -23.25
N SER A 286 0.48 -5.94 -24.17
CA SER A 286 -0.02 -6.59 -25.39
C SER A 286 1.04 -6.71 -26.50
N THR A 287 2.13 -5.95 -26.37
CA THR A 287 3.34 -5.92 -27.21
C THR A 287 4.55 -6.00 -26.28
N PRO A 288 5.79 -6.19 -26.80
CA PRO A 288 6.98 -6.14 -25.97
C PRO A 288 6.96 -4.94 -25.03
N CYS A 289 7.03 -5.21 -23.72
CA CYS A 289 6.84 -4.21 -22.66
C CYS A 289 8.08 -4.01 -21.81
N ASP A 290 9.26 -4.34 -22.36
CA ASP A 290 10.57 -4.28 -21.71
C ASP A 290 10.79 -2.91 -21.05
N THR A 291 10.66 -1.81 -21.79
CA THR A 291 10.90 -0.44 -21.26
C THR A 291 9.90 -0.06 -20.16
N ALA A 292 8.63 -0.44 -20.32
CA ALA A 292 7.60 -0.16 -19.31
C ALA A 292 7.89 -0.92 -18.02
N LEU A 293 8.25 -2.20 -18.12
CA LEU A 293 8.66 -3.03 -16.99
C LEU A 293 9.92 -2.48 -16.32
N HIS A 294 10.97 -2.16 -17.06
CA HIS A 294 12.20 -1.59 -16.48
C HIS A 294 11.97 -0.23 -15.80
N THR A 295 11.06 0.59 -16.32
CA THR A 295 10.68 1.86 -15.67
C THR A 295 9.95 1.60 -14.35
N MET A 296 9.06 0.62 -14.33
CA MET A 296 8.28 0.24 -13.16
C MET A 296 9.09 -0.56 -12.11
N LEU A 297 10.11 -1.28 -12.54
CA LEU A 297 11.02 -2.10 -11.74
C LEU A 297 12.36 -1.41 -11.49
N GLY A 298 12.45 -0.09 -11.75
CA GLY A 298 13.69 0.67 -11.65
C GLY A 298 14.47 0.41 -10.35
N PRO A 299 15.76 0.75 -10.29
CA PRO A 299 16.76 0.14 -9.39
C PRO A 299 16.42 0.14 -7.89
N ARG A 300 15.45 0.94 -7.43
CA ARG A 300 14.97 0.96 -6.04
C ARG A 300 13.46 1.05 -5.86
N VAL A 301 12.65 0.69 -6.85
CA VAL A 301 11.20 0.52 -6.61
C VAL A 301 11.02 -0.62 -5.62
N HIS A 302 10.42 -0.35 -4.45
CA HIS A 302 10.22 -1.36 -3.42
C HIS A 302 9.08 -2.30 -3.81
N HIS A 303 9.39 -3.60 -3.85
CA HIS A 303 8.44 -4.72 -3.83
C HIS A 303 7.24 -4.60 -4.79
N PRO A 304 7.49 -4.60 -6.10
CA PRO A 304 6.45 -4.34 -7.07
C PRO A 304 5.53 -5.56 -7.21
N MET A 305 4.24 -5.30 -6.96
CA MET A 305 3.14 -6.19 -7.32
C MET A 305 2.63 -5.72 -8.68
N LEU A 306 2.82 -6.52 -9.73
CA LEU A 306 2.49 -6.12 -11.10
C LEU A 306 1.34 -6.94 -11.67
N TRP A 307 0.36 -6.25 -12.24
CA TRP A 307 -0.64 -6.85 -13.10
C TRP A 307 -0.28 -6.58 -14.56
N LEU A 308 0.03 -7.63 -15.32
CA LEU A 308 0.44 -7.50 -16.72
C LEU A 308 -0.76 -7.78 -17.62
N ALA A 309 -1.39 -6.72 -18.12
CA ALA A 309 -2.57 -6.81 -18.97
C ALA A 309 -2.17 -7.14 -20.42
N GLY A 310 -2.68 -8.25 -20.96
CA GLY A 310 -2.35 -8.69 -22.34
C GLY A 310 -1.21 -9.71 -22.42
N GLY A 311 -0.61 -10.08 -21.29
CA GLY A 311 0.45 -11.08 -21.19
C GLY A 311 1.76 -10.53 -20.67
N LEU A 312 2.84 -11.28 -20.85
CA LEU A 312 4.20 -10.87 -20.57
C LEU A 312 5.00 -11.07 -21.85
N HIS A 313 5.42 -9.98 -22.48
CA HIS A 313 6.17 -10.01 -23.73
C HIS A 313 7.49 -9.28 -23.53
N LEU A 314 8.58 -10.03 -23.59
CA LEU A 314 9.94 -9.50 -23.43
C LEU A 314 10.77 -9.85 -24.67
N ALA A 315 11.31 -8.82 -25.31
CA ALA A 315 12.12 -8.95 -26.52
C ALA A 315 13.62 -8.76 -26.26
N ALA A 316 13.99 -8.20 -25.10
CA ALA A 316 15.36 -7.94 -24.71
C ALA A 316 15.74 -8.71 -23.43
N PRO A 317 17.03 -9.07 -23.27
CA PRO A 317 17.48 -9.71 -22.04
C PRO A 317 17.13 -8.88 -20.81
N SER A 318 16.54 -9.50 -19.81
CA SER A 318 15.99 -8.78 -18.65
C SER A 318 16.10 -9.58 -17.36
N THR A 319 16.48 -8.90 -16.28
CA THR A 319 16.38 -9.43 -14.92
C THR A 319 15.29 -8.69 -14.17
N LEU A 320 14.28 -9.41 -13.68
CA LEU A 320 13.15 -8.87 -12.95
C LEU A 320 13.30 -9.19 -11.46
N GLY A 321 13.54 -8.17 -10.64
CA GLY A 321 13.74 -8.29 -9.20
C GLY A 321 15.13 -8.76 -8.79
N THR A 322 15.32 -8.88 -7.48
CA THR A 322 16.48 -9.50 -6.84
C THR A 322 16.01 -10.45 -5.74
N PRO A 323 16.88 -11.30 -5.16
CA PRO A 323 16.50 -12.14 -4.02
C PRO A 323 15.97 -11.33 -2.81
N GLU A 324 16.52 -10.15 -2.57
CA GLU A 324 16.13 -9.25 -1.47
C GLU A 324 14.90 -8.41 -1.82
N ARG A 325 14.69 -8.13 -3.11
CA ARG A 325 13.56 -7.36 -3.66
C ARG A 325 12.86 -8.15 -4.75
N PRO A 326 12.17 -9.24 -4.38
CA PRO A 326 11.49 -10.08 -5.34
C PRO A 326 10.27 -9.39 -5.93
N VAL A 327 9.87 -9.82 -7.12
CA VAL A 327 8.69 -9.33 -7.84
C VAL A 327 7.55 -10.34 -7.77
N LEU A 328 6.31 -9.83 -7.71
CA LEU A 328 5.11 -10.63 -7.90
C LEU A 328 4.46 -10.23 -9.22
N LEU A 329 4.45 -11.14 -10.20
CA LEU A 329 3.90 -10.90 -11.52
C LEU A 329 2.61 -11.69 -11.70
N VAL A 330 1.48 -11.02 -11.87
CA VAL A 330 0.23 -11.63 -12.32
C VAL A 330 0.09 -11.37 -13.80
N VAL A 331 0.20 -12.43 -14.61
CA VAL A 331 0.21 -12.36 -16.07
C VAL A 331 -1.17 -12.68 -16.62
N ASP A 332 -1.87 -11.66 -17.10
CA ASP A 332 -3.21 -11.77 -17.69
C ASP A 332 -3.12 -11.85 -19.22
N GLY A 333 -2.59 -12.98 -19.69
CA GLY A 333 -2.33 -13.25 -21.11
C GLY A 333 -1.16 -14.20 -21.31
N PRO A 334 -0.75 -14.48 -22.56
CA PRO A 334 0.37 -15.39 -22.84
C PRO A 334 1.69 -14.84 -22.29
N VAL A 335 2.59 -15.75 -21.91
CA VAL A 335 3.99 -15.43 -21.63
C VAL A 335 4.81 -15.69 -22.89
N HIS A 336 5.54 -14.69 -23.38
CA HIS A 336 6.43 -14.77 -24.53
C HIS A 336 7.78 -14.09 -24.22
N LEU A 337 8.82 -14.90 -24.10
CA LEU A 337 10.16 -14.49 -23.68
C LEU A 337 11.14 -14.75 -24.84
N ALA A 338 11.27 -13.76 -25.73
CA ALA A 338 12.06 -13.88 -26.95
C ALA A 338 13.58 -13.82 -26.70
N ALA A 339 13.98 -13.27 -25.55
CA ALA A 339 15.36 -13.19 -25.09
C ALA A 339 15.52 -13.86 -23.72
N GLU A 340 16.75 -13.88 -23.20
CA GLU A 340 17.08 -14.45 -21.89
C GLU A 340 16.46 -13.63 -20.76
N VAL A 341 15.59 -14.26 -19.96
CA VAL A 341 14.90 -13.59 -18.87
C VAL A 341 15.14 -14.30 -17.54
N HIS A 342 15.58 -13.54 -16.54
CA HIS A 342 15.74 -13.98 -15.16
C HIS A 342 14.68 -13.33 -14.29
N VAL A 343 13.97 -14.10 -13.48
CA VAL A 343 12.93 -13.60 -12.56
C VAL A 343 13.23 -14.07 -11.15
N HIS A 344 13.35 -13.13 -10.21
CA HIS A 344 13.40 -13.39 -8.78
C HIS A 344 12.02 -13.11 -8.17
N GLY A 345 11.26 -14.14 -7.85
CA GLY A 345 9.94 -14.01 -7.24
C GLY A 345 8.90 -15.01 -7.74
N LEU A 346 7.64 -14.57 -7.82
CA LEU A 346 6.52 -15.42 -8.18
C LEU A 346 5.89 -14.95 -9.50
N VAL A 347 5.73 -15.88 -10.44
CA VAL A 347 4.95 -15.67 -11.67
C VAL A 347 3.64 -16.44 -11.58
N TRP A 348 2.53 -15.71 -11.57
CA TRP A 348 1.18 -16.24 -11.62
C TRP A 348 0.61 -16.10 -13.03
N ALA A 349 0.58 -17.20 -13.78
CA ALA A 349 0.10 -17.24 -15.17
C ALA A 349 -1.40 -17.59 -15.22
N ARG A 350 -2.20 -16.70 -15.80
CA ARG A 350 -3.65 -16.91 -15.96
C ARG A 350 -4.01 -17.51 -17.32
N SER A 351 -3.09 -17.47 -18.27
CA SER A 351 -3.24 -17.99 -19.63
C SER A 351 -2.55 -19.35 -19.78
N PRO A 352 -3.03 -20.22 -20.67
CA PRO A 352 -2.45 -21.54 -20.86
C PRO A 352 -1.20 -21.56 -21.74
N ARG A 353 -0.61 -20.42 -22.12
CA ARG A 353 0.52 -20.39 -23.06
C ARG A 353 1.76 -19.76 -22.44
N TRP A 354 2.86 -20.51 -22.49
CA TRP A 354 4.19 -20.07 -22.12
C TRP A 354 5.18 -20.40 -23.23
N ASP A 355 5.78 -19.39 -23.83
CA ASP A 355 6.76 -19.54 -24.89
C ASP A 355 8.05 -18.80 -24.54
N SER A 356 9.16 -19.52 -24.43
CA SER A 356 10.45 -18.95 -24.03
C SER A 356 11.58 -19.37 -24.98
N PRO A 357 11.55 -18.94 -26.26
CA PRO A 357 12.61 -19.27 -27.22
C PRO A 357 13.96 -18.67 -26.82
N GLY A 358 13.97 -17.55 -26.07
CA GLY A 358 15.17 -16.91 -25.55
C GLY A 358 15.72 -17.49 -24.23
N SER A 359 15.07 -18.53 -23.69
CA SER A 359 15.25 -19.11 -22.35
C SER A 359 14.73 -18.25 -21.20
N ALA A 360 14.21 -18.92 -20.17
CA ALA A 360 13.71 -18.28 -18.96
C ALA A 360 14.27 -18.98 -17.72
N GLU A 361 14.69 -18.22 -16.71
CA GLU A 361 15.06 -18.71 -15.40
C GLU A 361 14.25 -18.01 -14.32
N ILE A 362 13.56 -18.79 -13.50
CA ILE A 362 12.73 -18.32 -12.41
C ILE A 362 13.34 -18.86 -11.11
N THR A 363 13.85 -17.96 -10.26
CA THR A 363 14.23 -18.23 -8.88
C THR A 363 13.09 -17.79 -7.97
N GLY A 364 12.33 -18.75 -7.45
CA GLY A 364 11.09 -18.52 -6.70
C GLY A 364 10.05 -19.55 -7.09
N ALA A 365 8.93 -19.16 -7.71
CA ALA A 365 7.94 -20.15 -8.18
C ALA A 365 7.12 -19.67 -9.39
N VAL A 366 6.51 -20.63 -10.08
CA VAL A 366 5.53 -20.40 -11.14
C VAL A 366 4.23 -21.12 -10.78
N VAL A 367 3.10 -20.41 -10.89
CA VAL A 367 1.77 -20.99 -10.70
C VAL A 367 0.90 -20.69 -11.92
N ALA A 368 0.26 -21.70 -12.48
CA ALA A 368 -0.71 -21.55 -13.57
C ALA A 368 -2.13 -21.86 -13.09
N GLU A 369 -3.09 -20.95 -13.34
CA GLU A 369 -4.50 -21.05 -12.89
C GLU A 369 -5.25 -22.24 -13.49
N GLY A 370 -4.81 -22.75 -14.64
CA GLY A 370 -5.45 -23.83 -15.37
C GLY A 370 -4.43 -24.70 -16.08
N ASP A 371 -4.73 -25.09 -17.32
CA ASP A 371 -3.78 -25.80 -18.17
C ASP A 371 -2.58 -24.90 -18.50
N LEU A 372 -1.42 -25.51 -18.73
CA LEU A 372 -0.22 -24.83 -19.17
C LEU A 372 0.44 -25.61 -20.31
N ALA A 373 0.53 -24.97 -21.47
CA ALA A 373 1.28 -25.42 -22.63
C ALA A 373 2.57 -24.60 -22.76
N GLY A 374 3.72 -25.29 -22.75
CA GLY A 374 5.03 -24.67 -22.72
C GLY A 374 5.87 -24.99 -23.95
N SER A 375 6.61 -24.00 -24.47
CA SER A 375 7.63 -24.16 -25.51
C SER A 375 8.95 -23.48 -25.12
N GLY A 376 10.03 -23.84 -25.82
CA GLY A 376 11.37 -23.29 -25.57
C GLY A 376 12.07 -23.93 -24.37
N THR A 377 12.95 -23.15 -23.73
CA THR A 377 13.73 -23.61 -22.57
C THR A 377 13.34 -22.81 -21.33
N THR A 378 12.98 -23.47 -20.23
CA THR A 378 12.65 -22.80 -18.97
C THR A 378 13.27 -23.54 -17.78
N ARG A 379 13.87 -22.80 -16.85
CA ARG A 379 14.35 -23.29 -15.56
C ARG A 379 13.52 -22.66 -14.45
N VAL A 380 12.95 -23.47 -13.57
CA VAL A 380 12.25 -22.99 -12.38
C VAL A 380 12.89 -23.62 -11.15
N ARG A 381 13.41 -22.81 -10.24
CA ARG A 381 14.00 -23.27 -8.98
C ARG A 381 13.20 -22.70 -7.83
N HIS A 382 12.68 -23.57 -6.98
CA HIS A 382 12.07 -23.17 -5.72
C HIS A 382 13.11 -22.49 -4.83
N ASP A 383 12.90 -21.21 -4.54
CA ASP A 383 13.75 -20.45 -3.63
C ASP A 383 12.92 -19.86 -2.51
N LEU A 384 12.98 -20.54 -1.36
CA LEU A 384 12.19 -20.14 -0.20
C LEU A 384 12.59 -18.78 0.39
N PRO A 385 13.89 -18.42 0.51
CA PRO A 385 14.26 -17.08 0.97
C PRO A 385 13.64 -15.97 0.11
N THR A 386 13.68 -16.10 -1.22
CA THR A 386 13.02 -15.16 -2.15
C THR A 386 11.50 -15.12 -1.92
N LEU A 387 10.84 -16.28 -1.76
CA LEU A 387 9.39 -16.33 -1.51
C LEU A 387 8.99 -15.80 -0.12
N GLN A 388 9.83 -15.97 0.90
CA GLN A 388 9.65 -15.39 2.23
C GLN A 388 9.85 -13.88 2.21
N ALA A 389 10.88 -13.38 1.51
CA ALA A 389 11.05 -11.95 1.28
C ALA A 389 9.83 -11.35 0.56
N LEU A 390 9.27 -12.07 -0.42
CA LEU A 390 8.03 -11.67 -1.09
C LEU A 390 6.83 -11.65 -0.13
N HIS A 391 6.68 -12.64 0.75
CA HIS A 391 5.61 -12.68 1.74
C HIS A 391 5.72 -11.54 2.76
N HIS A 392 6.89 -11.33 3.36
CA HIS A 392 7.03 -10.38 4.47
C HIS A 392 7.15 -8.93 4.00
N ARG A 393 7.82 -8.67 2.87
CA ARG A 393 8.21 -7.31 2.46
C ARG A 393 7.34 -6.73 1.35
N THR A 394 6.78 -7.59 0.50
CA THR A 394 5.89 -7.18 -0.59
C THR A 394 4.45 -7.22 -0.12
N GLY A 395 3.68 -6.17 -0.43
CA GLY A 395 2.31 -6.05 0.03
C GLY A 395 1.86 -4.61 0.15
N THR A 396 0.65 -4.44 0.68
CA THR A 396 0.02 -3.15 0.89
C THR A 396 -0.24 -2.89 2.36
N PHE A 397 0.02 -1.66 2.80
CA PHE A 397 -0.38 -1.21 4.13
C PHE A 397 -1.83 -0.75 4.10
N VAL A 398 -2.62 -1.28 5.04
CA VAL A 398 -4.04 -0.98 5.17
C VAL A 398 -4.36 -0.55 6.59
N ARG A 399 -5.33 0.36 6.72
CA ARG A 399 -5.94 0.67 8.01
C ARG A 399 -6.72 -0.54 8.51
N ILE A 400 -6.52 -0.93 9.76
CA ILE A 400 -7.33 -1.97 10.40
C ILE A 400 -8.71 -1.38 10.71
N PRO A 401 -9.81 -1.95 10.19
CA PRO A 401 -11.16 -1.46 10.45
C PRO A 401 -11.47 -1.43 11.96
N GLY A 402 -12.11 -0.36 12.43
CA GLY A 402 -12.48 -0.20 13.84
C GLY A 402 -11.32 0.15 14.79
N SER A 403 -10.11 0.35 14.30
CA SER A 403 -8.94 0.71 15.12
C SER A 403 -8.84 2.20 15.50
N TRP A 404 -9.77 3.03 15.02
CA TRP A 404 -9.72 4.49 15.21
C TRP A 404 -9.94 4.89 16.66
N ARG A 405 -9.09 5.81 17.12
CA ARG A 405 -9.18 6.46 18.44
C ARG A 405 -8.84 7.94 18.32
N ASP A 406 -9.55 8.77 19.06
CA ASP A 406 -9.33 10.21 19.22
C ASP A 406 -8.84 10.59 20.64
N PHE A 407 -8.53 9.59 21.46
CA PHE A 407 -7.97 9.71 22.80
C PHE A 407 -6.71 8.83 22.93
N GLU A 408 -5.77 9.24 23.78
CA GLU A 408 -4.56 8.47 24.12
C GLU A 408 -4.81 7.38 25.16
#